data_AF-A0A2W6ZCE0-F1
#
_entry.id   AF-A0A2W6ZCE0-F1
#
_cell.length_a   1.000
_cell.length_b   1.000
_cell.length_c   1.000
_cell.angle_alpha   90.00
_cell.angle_beta   90.00
_cell.angle_gamma   90.00
#
_symmetry.space_group_name_H-M   'P 1'
#
loop_
_entity.id
_entity.type
_entity.pdbx_description
1 polymer ?
#
loop_
_entity_poly.entity_id
_entity_poly.type
_entity_poly.pdbx_seq_one_letter_code
_entity_poly.pdbx_strand_id
1 'polypeptide(L)'
;MKSLAPLGWAVVLGVGLVLMLAALAGLGFHWDPLGLERRRSQAAQARAAVAETERRARGLEAEGAAAQMRRLEDHQRQRTASERATAAAVEQARSADDADIPLESRRADRLRDHDRELRRLAPDLGGYAATVDPARGGDAAVRPGDPAG
;
A
#
# COMPACT_ATOMS: atom_id res chain seq x y z
N MET A 1 -62.30 -60.58 14.80
CA MET A 1 -61.27 -60.00 13.90
C MET A 1 -61.81 -58.72 13.27
N LYS A 2 -61.69 -57.55 13.94
CA LYS A 2 -62.19 -56.25 13.41
C LYS A 2 -61.65 -55.04 14.18
N SER A 3 -60.40 -55.12 14.66
CA SER A 3 -59.75 -54.07 15.46
C SER A 3 -58.49 -53.47 14.80
N LEU A 4 -58.11 -53.96 13.60
CA LEU A 4 -56.93 -53.47 12.85
C LEU A 4 -57.22 -52.27 11.94
N ALA A 5 -58.48 -52.04 11.56
CA ALA A 5 -58.87 -50.93 10.70
C ALA A 5 -58.63 -49.52 11.29
N PRO A 6 -58.92 -49.22 12.57
CA PRO A 6 -58.71 -47.87 13.10
C PRO A 6 -57.21 -47.53 13.24
N LEU A 7 -56.37 -48.53 13.50
CA LEU A 7 -54.92 -48.35 13.62
C LEU A 7 -54.27 -48.10 12.25
N GLY A 8 -54.73 -48.81 11.21
CA GLY A 8 -54.28 -48.56 9.84
C GLY A 8 -54.61 -47.14 9.35
N TRP A 9 -55.78 -46.61 9.71
CA TRP A 9 -56.18 -45.25 9.34
C TRP A 9 -55.36 -44.18 10.06
N ALA A 10 -55.04 -44.39 11.34
CA ALA A 10 -54.16 -43.51 12.10
C ALA A 10 -52.74 -43.46 11.53
N VAL A 11 -52.20 -44.60 11.07
CA VAL A 11 -50.89 -44.67 10.42
C VAL A 11 -50.91 -43.92 9.08
N VAL A 12 -51.95 -44.10 8.26
CA VAL A 12 -52.06 -43.41 6.97
C VAL A 12 -52.17 -41.89 7.16
N LEU A 13 -52.97 -41.43 8.12
CA LEU A 13 -53.04 -40.00 8.47
C LEU A 13 -51.71 -39.46 9.01
N GLY A 14 -51.04 -40.22 9.88
CA GLY A 14 -49.74 -39.83 10.43
C GLY A 14 -48.67 -39.71 9.35
N VAL A 15 -48.58 -40.68 8.44
CA VAL A 15 -47.65 -40.66 7.31
C VAL A 15 -47.99 -39.51 6.35
N GLY A 16 -49.28 -39.28 6.06
CA GLY A 16 -49.73 -38.15 5.25
C GLY A 16 -49.35 -36.79 5.85
N LEU A 17 -49.51 -36.63 7.16
CA LEU A 17 -49.15 -35.40 7.87
C LEU A 17 -47.63 -35.16 7.88
N VAL A 18 -46.84 -36.22 8.10
CA VAL A 18 -45.36 -36.14 8.05
C VAL A 18 -44.89 -35.79 6.64
N LEU A 19 -45.45 -36.41 5.60
CA LEU A 19 -45.13 -36.09 4.21
C LEU A 19 -45.55 -34.66 3.84
N MET A 20 -46.69 -34.19 4.34
CA MET A 20 -47.16 -32.83 4.13
C MET A 20 -46.26 -31.79 4.81
N LEU A 21 -45.83 -32.05 6.05
CA LEU A 21 -44.87 -31.19 6.76
C LEU A 21 -43.49 -31.22 6.09
N ALA A 22 -43.04 -32.40 5.63
CA ALA A 22 -41.79 -32.53 4.87
C ALA A 22 -41.88 -31.82 3.51
N ALA A 23 -43.03 -31.83 2.84
CA ALA A 23 -43.27 -31.10 1.60
C ALA A 23 -43.29 -29.60 1.83
N LEU A 24 -43.93 -29.11 2.90
CA LEU A 24 -43.88 -27.68 3.26
C LEU A 24 -42.46 -27.22 3.62
N ALA A 25 -41.71 -28.05 4.34
CA ALA A 25 -40.30 -27.80 4.62
C ALA A 25 -39.44 -27.81 3.34
N GLY A 26 -39.71 -28.75 2.42
CA GLY A 26 -39.07 -28.84 1.11
C GLY A 26 -39.41 -27.72 0.14
N LEU A 27 -40.59 -27.09 0.28
CA LEU A 27 -41.02 -25.90 -0.48
C LEU A 27 -40.47 -24.58 0.10
N GLY A 28 -39.64 -24.63 1.15
CA GLY A 28 -38.99 -23.45 1.73
C GLY A 28 -39.86 -22.70 2.76
N PHE A 29 -40.99 -23.28 3.19
CA PHE A 29 -41.84 -22.72 4.23
C PHE A 29 -41.24 -23.03 5.62
N HIS A 30 -40.08 -22.47 5.91
CA HIS A 30 -39.46 -22.57 7.23
C HIS A 30 -40.08 -21.50 8.14
N TRP A 31 -40.76 -21.92 9.20
CA TRP A 31 -41.32 -21.01 10.20
C TRP A 31 -40.18 -20.38 11.01
N ASP A 32 -39.67 -19.21 10.61
CA ASP A 32 -38.73 -18.37 11.39
C ASP A 32 -39.41 -17.04 11.82
N PRO A 33 -40.19 -17.06 12.92
CA PRO A 33 -41.00 -15.92 13.35
C PRO A 33 -40.17 -14.76 13.91
N LEU A 34 -38.87 -14.96 14.17
CA LEU A 34 -37.95 -13.95 14.71
C LEU A 34 -36.90 -13.48 13.70
N GLY A 35 -36.87 -14.07 12.50
CA GLY A 35 -35.93 -13.72 11.43
C GLY A 35 -34.46 -13.89 11.83
N LEU A 36 -34.16 -14.82 12.73
CA LEU A 36 -32.81 -15.01 13.30
C LEU A 36 -31.81 -15.45 12.23
N GLU A 37 -32.23 -16.30 11.29
CA GLU A 37 -31.37 -16.74 10.18
C GLU A 37 -31.10 -15.59 9.20
N ARG A 38 -32.10 -14.72 8.99
CA ARG A 38 -31.93 -13.51 8.17
C ARG A 38 -30.97 -12.52 8.85
N ARG A 39 -31.05 -12.36 10.17
CA ARG A 39 -30.11 -11.54 10.94
C ARG A 39 -28.70 -12.13 10.95
N ARG A 40 -28.55 -13.45 11.10
CA ARG A 40 -27.24 -14.13 11.06
C ARG A 40 -26.59 -13.99 9.69
N SER A 41 -27.34 -14.20 8.62
CA SER A 41 -26.82 -14.05 7.25
C SER A 41 -26.47 -12.59 6.94
N GLN A 42 -27.28 -11.62 7.35
CA GLN A 42 -26.93 -10.19 7.25
C GLN A 42 -25.67 -9.84 8.05
N ALA A 43 -25.54 -10.34 9.29
CA ALA A 43 -24.35 -10.13 10.10
C ALA A 43 -23.10 -10.78 9.47
N ALA A 44 -23.24 -11.97 8.88
CA ALA A 44 -22.16 -12.63 8.15
C ALA A 44 -21.75 -11.86 6.90
N GLN A 45 -22.72 -11.38 6.11
CA GLN A 45 -22.47 -10.54 4.93
C GLN A 45 -21.81 -9.22 5.30
N ALA A 46 -22.24 -8.57 6.38
CA ALA A 46 -21.63 -7.34 6.88
C ALA A 46 -20.17 -7.57 7.31
N ARG A 47 -19.88 -8.66 8.03
CA ARG A 47 -18.50 -9.02 8.40
C ARG A 47 -17.63 -9.33 7.17
N ALA A 48 -18.19 -10.02 6.17
CA ALA A 48 -17.48 -10.31 4.93
C ALA A 48 -17.16 -9.03 4.15
N ALA A 49 -18.11 -8.09 4.05
CA ALA A 49 -17.90 -6.80 3.41
C ALA A 49 -16.81 -5.99 4.13
N VAL A 50 -16.84 -5.93 5.46
CA VAL A 50 -15.78 -5.27 6.25
C VAL A 50 -14.42 -5.94 5.99
N ALA A 51 -14.34 -7.27 6.09
CA ALA A 51 -13.09 -7.99 5.84
C ALA A 51 -12.54 -7.79 4.42
N GLU A 52 -13.41 -7.62 3.42
CA GLU A 52 -12.99 -7.31 2.06
C GLU A 52 -12.45 -5.88 1.95
N THR A 53 -13.12 -4.89 2.55
CA THR A 53 -12.60 -3.51 2.59
C THR A 53 -11.26 -3.42 3.31
N GLU A 54 -11.09 -4.14 4.41
CA GLU A 54 -9.86 -4.18 5.19
C GLU A 54 -8.72 -4.85 4.41
N ARG A 55 -9.01 -5.94 3.68
CA ARG A 55 -8.03 -6.56 2.77
C ARG A 55 -7.59 -5.61 1.67
N ARG A 56 -8.53 -4.85 1.07
CA ARG A 56 -8.20 -3.84 0.06
C ARG A 56 -7.36 -2.71 0.64
N ALA A 57 -7.69 -2.22 1.84
CA ALA A 57 -6.91 -1.20 2.53
C ALA A 57 -5.48 -1.67 2.80
N ARG A 58 -5.31 -2.86 3.37
CA ARG A 58 -3.97 -3.46 3.61
C ARG A 58 -3.19 -3.68 2.31
N GLY A 59 -3.89 -4.04 1.23
CA GLY A 59 -3.28 -4.16 -0.11
C GLY A 59 -2.70 -2.83 -0.59
N LEU A 60 -3.47 -1.75 -0.52
CA LEU A 60 -3.02 -0.41 -0.90
C LEU A 60 -1.88 0.10 -0.01
N GLU A 61 -1.94 -0.16 1.30
CA GLU A 61 -0.85 0.17 2.24
C GLU A 61 0.45 -0.57 1.88
N ALA A 62 0.37 -1.87 1.59
CA ALA A 62 1.51 -2.68 1.19
C ALA A 62 2.10 -2.23 -0.16
N GLU A 63 1.25 -1.92 -1.14
CA GLU A 63 1.67 -1.38 -2.44
C GLU A 63 2.37 -0.03 -2.29
N GLY A 64 1.82 0.85 -1.45
CA GLY A 64 2.40 2.15 -1.13
C GLY A 64 3.76 2.03 -0.44
N ALA A 65 3.86 1.15 0.56
CA ALA A 65 5.12 0.87 1.26
C ALA A 65 6.19 0.33 0.30
N ALA A 66 5.82 -0.62 -0.57
CA ALA A 66 6.72 -1.16 -1.58
C ALA A 66 7.17 -0.10 -2.59
N ALA A 67 6.27 0.81 -3.00
CA ALA A 67 6.63 1.92 -3.89
C ALA A 67 7.59 2.92 -3.24
N GLN A 68 7.43 3.21 -1.94
CA GLN A 68 8.37 4.07 -1.21
C GLN A 68 9.76 3.42 -1.07
N MET A 69 9.81 2.12 -0.75
CA MET A 69 11.08 1.39 -0.69
C MET A 69 11.81 1.40 -2.04
N ARG A 70 11.11 1.16 -3.15
CA ARG A 70 11.72 1.26 -4.49
C ARG A 70 12.30 2.65 -4.76
N ARG A 71 11.56 3.72 -4.45
CA ARG A 71 12.06 5.10 -4.61
C ARG A 71 13.31 5.36 -3.78
N LEU A 72 13.33 4.89 -2.54
CA LEU A 72 14.49 5.03 -1.65
C LEU A 72 15.69 4.26 -2.21
N GLU A 73 15.50 3.02 -2.63
CA GLU A 73 16.56 2.21 -3.24
C GLU A 73 17.11 2.85 -4.51
N ASP A 74 16.26 3.37 -5.39
CA ASP A 74 16.67 4.08 -6.60
C ASP A 74 17.52 5.30 -6.26
N HIS A 75 17.07 6.12 -5.30
CA HIS A 75 17.81 7.28 -4.85
C HIS A 75 19.16 6.89 -4.22
N GLN A 76 19.21 5.85 -3.39
CA GLN A 76 20.46 5.35 -2.79
C GLN A 76 21.41 4.81 -3.85
N ARG A 77 20.90 4.09 -4.85
CA ARG A 77 21.69 3.61 -5.99
C ARG A 77 22.28 4.78 -6.78
N GLN A 78 21.49 5.82 -7.05
CA GLN A 78 21.95 7.00 -7.78
C GLN A 78 23.02 7.77 -7.00
N ARG A 79 22.84 7.95 -5.69
CA ARG A 79 23.86 8.57 -4.81
C ARG A 79 25.16 7.77 -4.83
N THR A 80 25.09 6.47 -4.58
CA THR A 80 26.25 5.59 -4.56
C THR A 80 26.98 5.59 -5.92
N ALA A 81 26.24 5.57 -7.03
CA ALA A 81 26.83 5.65 -8.37
C ALA A 81 27.56 6.98 -8.59
N SER A 82 26.97 8.09 -8.17
CA SER A 82 27.56 9.43 -8.28
C SER A 82 28.81 9.58 -7.42
N GLU A 83 28.78 9.05 -6.19
CA GLU A 83 29.94 9.04 -5.28
C GLU A 83 31.10 8.21 -5.86
N ARG A 84 30.80 7.02 -6.41
CA ARG A 84 31.82 6.17 -7.05
C ARG A 84 32.41 6.83 -8.29
N ALA A 85 31.57 7.41 -9.15
CA ALA A 85 32.03 8.12 -10.34
C ALA A 85 32.93 9.31 -9.97
N THR A 86 32.54 10.05 -8.93
CA THR A 86 33.34 11.18 -8.41
C THR A 86 34.67 10.70 -7.84
N ALA A 87 34.67 9.64 -7.03
CA ALA A 87 35.89 9.07 -6.48
C ALA A 87 36.85 8.60 -7.58
N ALA A 88 36.34 7.89 -8.59
CA ALA A 88 37.13 7.44 -9.73
C ALA A 88 37.69 8.62 -10.55
N ALA A 89 36.90 9.67 -10.77
CA ALA A 89 37.35 10.88 -11.47
C ALA A 89 38.46 11.61 -10.69
N VAL A 90 38.34 11.69 -9.36
CA VAL A 90 39.38 12.29 -8.50
C VAL A 90 40.65 11.45 -8.51
N GLU A 91 40.54 10.13 -8.44
CA GLU A 91 41.69 9.23 -8.53
C GLU A 91 42.39 9.38 -9.89
N GLN A 92 41.62 9.38 -10.98
CA GLN A 92 42.15 9.59 -12.33
C GLN A 92 42.82 10.96 -12.49
N ALA A 93 42.24 12.02 -11.95
CA ALA A 93 42.84 13.36 -12.00
C ALA A 93 44.15 13.45 -11.22
N ARG A 94 44.29 12.67 -10.14
CA ARG A 94 45.53 12.61 -9.33
C ARG A 94 46.63 11.76 -9.96
N SER A 95 46.27 10.75 -10.75
CA SER A 95 47.21 9.87 -11.43
C SER A 95 47.54 10.32 -12.86
N ALA A 96 46.90 11.38 -13.35
CA ALA A 96 47.15 11.92 -14.68
C ALA A 96 48.57 12.49 -14.80
N ASP A 97 49.17 12.36 -15.98
CA ASP A 97 50.53 12.85 -16.26
C ASP A 97 50.67 14.37 -16.07
N ASP A 98 49.56 15.11 -16.21
CA ASP A 98 49.49 16.55 -16.06
C ASP A 98 49.02 17.02 -14.67
N ALA A 99 48.91 16.11 -13.69
CA ALA A 99 48.40 16.41 -12.35
C ALA A 99 49.19 17.55 -11.65
N ASP A 100 50.50 17.63 -11.90
CA ASP A 100 51.39 18.64 -11.32
C ASP A 100 51.59 19.87 -12.23
N ILE A 101 50.97 19.88 -13.42
CA ILE A 101 51.09 21.00 -14.36
C ILE A 101 50.04 22.07 -14.01
N PRO A 102 50.46 23.30 -13.67
CA PRO A 102 49.51 24.37 -13.38
C PRO A 102 48.62 24.67 -14.58
N LEU A 103 47.32 24.89 -14.32
CA LEU A 103 46.39 25.34 -15.36
C LEU A 103 46.80 26.73 -15.90
N GLU A 104 46.65 26.90 -17.21
CA GLU A 104 46.80 28.19 -17.87
C GLU A 104 45.84 29.23 -17.26
N SER A 105 46.32 30.45 -17.04
CA SER A 105 45.65 31.46 -16.22
C SER A 105 44.25 31.81 -16.74
N ARG A 106 44.07 32.00 -18.07
CA ARG A 106 42.73 32.28 -18.62
C ARG A 106 41.79 31.10 -18.46
N ARG A 107 42.28 29.86 -18.56
CA ARG A 107 41.49 28.66 -18.33
C ARG A 107 41.05 28.56 -16.87
N ALA A 108 41.95 28.83 -15.92
CA ALA A 108 41.63 28.84 -14.50
C ALA A 108 40.57 29.89 -14.16
N ASP A 109 40.66 31.09 -14.75
CA ASP A 109 39.68 32.16 -14.52
C ASP A 109 38.30 31.81 -15.08
N ARG A 110 38.23 31.27 -16.30
CA ARG A 110 36.96 30.77 -16.85
C ARG A 110 36.31 29.70 -15.97
N LEU A 111 37.11 28.80 -15.39
CA LEU A 111 36.58 27.76 -14.50
C LEU A 111 36.02 28.37 -13.21
N ARG A 112 36.72 29.34 -12.61
CA ARG A 112 36.23 30.06 -11.41
C ARG A 112 34.94 30.83 -11.67
N ASP A 113 34.79 31.42 -12.85
CA ASP A 113 33.58 32.14 -13.23
C ASP A 113 32.39 31.18 -13.39
N HIS A 114 32.62 30.02 -14.02
CA HIS A 114 31.60 28.96 -14.08
C HIS A 114 31.22 28.45 -12.69
N ASP A 115 32.18 28.20 -11.80
CA ASP A 115 31.90 27.79 -10.42
C ASP A 115 31.09 28.84 -9.65
N ARG A 116 31.34 30.13 -9.91
CA ARG A 116 30.58 31.23 -9.31
C ARG A 116 29.13 31.24 -9.82
N GLU A 117 28.91 31.02 -11.11
CA GLU A 117 27.58 30.95 -11.71
C GLU A 117 26.81 29.71 -11.21
N LEU A 118 27.48 28.54 -11.12
CA LEU A 118 26.88 27.34 -10.54
C LEU A 118 26.45 27.56 -9.09
N ARG A 119 27.28 28.24 -8.29
CA ARG A 119 26.93 28.61 -6.91
C ARG A 119 25.72 29.54 -6.83
N ARG A 120 25.61 30.47 -7.77
CA ARG A 120 24.47 31.39 -7.84
C ARG A 120 23.17 30.67 -8.16
N LEU A 121 23.22 29.67 -9.05
CA LEU A 121 22.05 28.89 -9.46
C LEU A 121 21.61 27.86 -8.42
N ALA A 122 22.55 27.33 -7.64
CA ALA A 122 22.30 26.25 -6.69
C ALA A 122 22.98 26.52 -5.33
N PRO A 123 22.49 27.51 -4.57
CA PRO A 123 23.09 27.90 -3.29
C PRO A 123 23.00 26.78 -2.22
N ASP A 124 22.03 25.88 -2.35
CA ASP A 124 21.75 24.81 -1.38
C ASP A 124 22.56 23.52 -1.65
N LEU A 125 23.34 23.44 -2.73
CA LEU A 125 24.19 22.27 -3.00
C LEU A 125 25.34 22.23 -1.98
N GLY A 126 25.26 21.26 -1.07
CA GLY A 126 26.24 21.07 -0.01
C GLY A 126 27.66 20.88 -0.57
N GLY A 127 28.60 21.69 -0.07
CA GLY A 127 30.01 21.61 -0.46
C GLY A 127 30.75 22.95 -0.44
N TYR A 128 30.05 24.08 -0.54
CA TYR A 128 30.71 25.40 -0.65
C TYR A 128 30.44 26.37 0.51
N ALA A 129 29.37 26.19 1.27
CA ALA A 129 29.14 26.64 2.64
C ALA A 129 27.76 26.12 3.05
N ALA A 130 27.63 24.82 3.32
CA ALA A 130 26.37 24.32 3.85
C ALA A 130 26.23 24.85 5.28
N THR A 131 25.43 25.89 5.49
CA THR A 131 24.69 25.97 6.74
C THR A 131 23.85 24.70 6.77
N VAL A 132 24.24 23.76 7.62
CA VAL A 132 23.41 22.59 7.93
C VAL A 132 22.08 23.16 8.43
N ASP A 133 21.03 23.11 7.60
CA ASP A 133 19.67 23.29 8.08
C ASP A 133 19.13 21.89 8.40
N PRO A 134 19.16 21.48 9.68
CA PRO A 134 18.64 20.17 10.09
C PRO A 134 17.12 20.07 9.99
N ALA A 135 16.39 21.15 9.66
CA ALA A 135 14.92 21.18 9.72
C ALA A 135 14.20 20.79 8.43
N ARG A 136 14.86 20.70 7.26
CA ARG A 136 14.16 20.37 6.00
C ARG A 136 13.80 18.89 5.82
N GLY A 137 14.14 18.03 6.79
CA GLY A 137 13.93 16.59 6.73
C GLY A 137 12.59 16.07 7.27
N GLY A 138 11.71 16.91 7.83
CA GLY A 138 10.56 16.42 8.62
C GLY A 138 9.16 16.90 8.20
N ASP A 139 8.98 18.16 7.79
CA ASP A 139 7.66 18.81 7.90
C ASP A 139 7.01 19.23 6.57
N ALA A 140 7.01 18.35 5.58
CA ALA A 140 5.89 18.33 4.63
C ALA A 140 4.78 17.48 5.23
N ALA A 141 4.16 17.98 6.30
CA ALA A 141 2.96 17.40 6.87
C ALA A 141 1.93 17.22 5.74
N VAL A 142 1.58 15.95 5.49
CA VAL A 142 0.44 15.57 4.68
C VAL A 142 -0.76 16.36 5.19
N ARG A 143 -1.26 17.30 4.40
CA ARG A 143 -2.53 17.98 4.68
C ARG A 143 -3.62 16.91 4.63
N PRO A 144 -4.32 16.58 5.74
CA PRO A 144 -5.49 15.74 5.64
C PRO A 144 -6.51 16.48 4.77
N GLY A 145 -6.92 15.86 3.67
CA GLY A 145 -8.02 16.34 2.85
C GLY A 145 -9.31 16.30 3.68
N ASP A 146 -10.02 17.42 3.67
CA ASP A 146 -11.30 17.64 4.33
C ASP A 146 -12.36 16.62 3.83
N PRO A 147 -13.07 15.88 4.71
CA PRO A 147 -14.25 15.14 4.29
C PRO A 147 -15.43 16.11 4.15
N ALA A 148 -15.64 16.63 2.94
CA ALA A 148 -16.88 17.33 2.63
C ALA A 148 -18.05 16.33 2.66
N GLY A 149 -19.02 16.60 3.54
CA GLY A 149 -20.34 15.99 3.56
C GLY A 149 -21.31 16.61 2.56
#